data_AF-A0A8J6SHT7-F1
#
_entry.id   AF-A0A8J6SHT7-F1
#
_cell.length_a   1.000
_cell.length_b   1.000
_cell.length_c   1.000
_cell.angle_alpha   90.00
_cell.angle_beta   90.00
_cell.angle_gamma   90.00
#
_symmetry.space_group_name_H-M   'P 1'
#
loop_
_entity.id
_entity.type
_entity.pdbx_description
1 polymer ?
#
loop_
_entity_poly.entity_id
_entity_poly.type
_entity_poly.pdbx_seq_one_letter_code
_entity_poly.pdbx_strand_id
1 'polypeptide(L)'
;MMELITLAAANAIAKVAFDKFVEGGAGELGKKTTEGITKRIQKLGETVWQKAIKGKPQAEKVLAGAAKDSPEDMQKLKNYLNGLWKSDRAFEREVQTLVQEIHQVIQFEDWDAENVLNVFSGTGQQFNNKEIQPNASVQQGTITNYHYHGTNPN
;
A
#
# COMPACT_ATOMS: atom_id res chain seq x y z
N MET A 1 -24.77 -1.67 -7.70
CA MET A 1 -23.60 -2.15 -8.48
C MET A 1 -22.44 -1.25 -8.10
N MET A 2 -21.45 -1.75 -7.35
CA MET A 2 -20.23 -0.97 -7.06
C MET A 2 -19.43 -0.94 -8.35
N GLU A 3 -19.31 0.22 -9.00
CA GLU A 3 -18.32 0.38 -10.07
C GLU A 3 -16.93 0.27 -9.43
N LEU A 4 -16.37 -0.93 -9.53
CA LEU A 4 -14.99 -1.21 -9.18
C LEU A 4 -14.12 -0.55 -10.24
N ILE A 5 -13.12 0.21 -9.81
CA ILE A 5 -12.12 0.71 -10.74
C ILE A 5 -11.31 -0.45 -11.31
N THR A 6 -10.74 -0.26 -12.49
CA THR A 6 -9.87 -1.28 -13.08
C THR A 6 -8.60 -1.45 -12.25
N LEU A 7 -8.04 -2.65 -12.25
CA LEU A 7 -6.76 -2.91 -11.57
C LEU A 7 -5.63 -2.01 -12.10
N ALA A 8 -5.64 -1.69 -13.40
CA ALA A 8 -4.68 -0.77 -14.00
C ALA A 8 -4.79 0.65 -13.41
N ALA A 9 -6.01 1.15 -13.21
CA ALA A 9 -6.25 2.43 -12.56
C ALA A 9 -5.86 2.40 -11.07
N ALA A 10 -6.18 1.31 -10.37
CA ALA A 10 -5.76 1.10 -8.98
C ALA A 10 -4.22 1.09 -8.84
N ASN A 11 -3.53 0.41 -9.77
CA ASN A 11 -2.07 0.38 -9.85
C ASN A 11 -1.47 1.78 -10.12
N ALA A 12 -2.07 2.58 -11.02
CA ALA A 12 -1.60 3.94 -11.27
C ALA A 12 -1.70 4.82 -10.00
N ILE A 13 -2.79 4.70 -9.25
CA ILE A 13 -2.95 5.36 -7.95
C ILE A 13 -1.91 4.85 -6.94
N ALA A 14 -1.72 3.54 -6.85
CA ALA A 14 -0.78 2.93 -5.92
C ALA A 14 0.66 3.38 -6.21
N LYS A 15 1.10 3.41 -7.47
CA LYS A 15 2.42 3.93 -7.88
C LYS A 15 2.65 5.36 -7.36
N VAL A 16 1.67 6.25 -7.54
CA VAL A 16 1.76 7.64 -7.06
C VAL A 16 1.80 7.71 -5.53
N ALA A 17 0.99 6.92 -4.84
CA ALA A 17 0.94 6.93 -3.39
C ALA A 17 2.23 6.35 -2.77
N PHE A 18 2.76 5.26 -3.34
CA PHE A 18 4.04 4.68 -2.93
C PHE A 18 5.20 5.64 -3.15
N ASP A 19 5.28 6.28 -4.32
CA ASP A 19 6.32 7.29 -4.61
C ASP A 19 6.33 8.44 -3.60
N LYS A 20 5.19 8.78 -3.00
CA LYS A 20 5.09 9.80 -1.97
C LYS A 20 5.44 9.30 -0.57
N PHE A 21 4.94 8.12 -0.19
CA PHE A 21 4.92 7.68 1.22
C PHE A 21 5.96 6.59 1.54
N VAL A 22 6.66 6.06 0.54
CA VAL A 22 7.69 5.03 0.69
C VAL A 22 8.93 5.49 -0.09
N GLU A 23 10.05 5.64 0.61
CA GLU A 23 11.34 5.98 -0.01
C GLU A 23 11.76 4.84 -0.95
N GLY A 24 11.90 5.14 -2.26
CA GLY A 24 12.15 4.12 -3.30
C GLY A 24 10.90 3.37 -3.81
N GLY A 25 9.70 3.73 -3.33
CA GLY A 25 8.50 2.88 -3.34
C GLY A 25 7.92 2.46 -4.69
N ALA A 26 8.03 3.28 -5.74
CA ALA A 26 7.49 2.86 -7.05
C ALA A 26 8.24 1.65 -7.63
N GLY A 27 9.53 1.50 -7.29
CA GLY A 27 10.35 0.36 -7.70
C GLY A 27 10.08 -0.92 -6.90
N GLU A 28 9.48 -0.81 -5.71
CA GLU A 28 9.17 -1.97 -4.85
C GLU A 28 7.86 -2.64 -5.24
N LEU A 29 6.83 -1.87 -5.59
CA LEU A 29 5.55 -2.39 -6.10
C LEU A 29 5.73 -3.28 -7.34
N GLY A 30 6.75 -3.00 -8.17
CA GLY A 30 7.01 -3.74 -9.41
C GLY A 30 7.72 -5.08 -9.22
N LYS A 31 8.24 -5.38 -8.02
CA LYS A 31 9.06 -6.58 -7.79
C LYS A 31 8.24 -7.84 -7.51
N LYS A 32 7.10 -7.71 -6.81
CA LYS A 32 6.20 -8.83 -6.49
C LYS A 32 4.76 -8.33 -6.34
N THR A 33 3.81 -9.00 -6.98
CA THR A 33 2.38 -8.72 -6.83
C THR A 33 1.64 -10.04 -6.68
N THR A 34 1.33 -10.42 -5.44
CA THR A 34 0.47 -11.56 -5.12
C THR A 34 -1.00 -11.18 -5.10
N GLU A 35 -1.90 -12.16 -4.98
CA GLU A 35 -3.33 -11.89 -4.79
C GLU A 35 -3.60 -11.05 -3.53
N GLY A 36 -2.83 -11.26 -2.46
CA GLY A 36 -2.94 -10.48 -1.22
C GLY A 36 -2.59 -9.01 -1.43
N ILE A 37 -1.47 -8.75 -2.13
CA ILE A 37 -1.06 -7.39 -2.52
C ILE A 37 -2.08 -6.76 -3.47
N THR A 38 -2.55 -7.52 -4.47
CA THR A 38 -3.53 -7.06 -5.48
C THR A 38 -4.82 -6.56 -4.82
N LYS A 39 -5.37 -7.31 -3.85
CA LYS A 39 -6.59 -6.89 -3.13
C LYS A 39 -6.38 -5.59 -2.36
N ARG A 40 -5.21 -5.38 -1.77
CA ARG A 40 -4.89 -4.14 -1.04
C ARG A 40 -4.67 -2.96 -1.98
N ILE A 41 -4.04 -3.18 -3.14
CA ILE A 41 -3.95 -2.17 -4.20
C ILE A 41 -5.34 -1.77 -4.70
N GLN A 42 -6.23 -2.74 -4.93
CA GLN A 42 -7.62 -2.45 -5.29
C GLN A 42 -8.32 -1.60 -4.24
N LYS A 43 -8.22 -1.98 -2.95
CA LYS A 43 -8.79 -1.20 -1.84
C LYS A 43 -8.25 0.24 -1.79
N LEU A 44 -6.94 0.43 -1.96
CA LEU A 44 -6.32 1.75 -2.03
C LEU A 44 -6.88 2.55 -3.21
N GLY A 45 -6.88 1.94 -4.39
CA GLY A 45 -7.38 2.57 -5.61
C GLY A 45 -8.85 2.95 -5.51
N GLU A 46 -9.70 2.09 -4.96
CA GLU A 46 -11.13 2.36 -4.70
C GLU A 46 -11.31 3.51 -3.72
N THR A 47 -10.54 3.53 -2.63
CA THR A 47 -10.61 4.59 -1.62
C THR A 47 -10.31 5.95 -2.25
N VAL A 48 -9.22 6.04 -3.02
CA VAL A 48 -8.84 7.27 -3.73
C VAL A 48 -9.84 7.60 -4.83
N TRP A 49 -10.34 6.61 -5.56
CA TRP A 49 -11.35 6.84 -6.59
C TRP A 49 -12.62 7.46 -6.01
N GLN A 50 -13.22 6.84 -4.99
CA GLN A 50 -14.48 7.31 -4.43
C GLN A 50 -14.33 8.70 -3.78
N LYS A 51 -13.21 8.99 -3.12
CA LYS A 51 -13.01 10.24 -2.38
C LYS A 51 -12.48 11.39 -3.23
N ALA A 52 -11.64 11.08 -4.23
CA ALA A 52 -10.92 12.10 -4.97
C ALA A 52 -11.27 12.19 -6.45
N ILE A 53 -11.68 11.10 -7.11
CA ILE A 53 -11.69 11.07 -8.59
C ILE A 53 -13.11 10.95 -9.15
N LYS A 54 -13.97 10.14 -8.53
CA LYS A 54 -15.34 9.88 -8.98
C LYS A 54 -16.15 11.17 -9.07
N GLY A 55 -16.79 11.38 -10.20
CA GLY A 55 -17.59 12.57 -10.47
C GLY A 55 -16.76 13.80 -10.86
N LYS A 56 -15.45 13.63 -11.11
CA LYS A 56 -14.56 14.70 -11.59
C LYS A 56 -14.00 14.34 -12.97
N PRO A 57 -14.67 14.73 -14.07
CA PRO A 57 -14.35 14.25 -15.41
C PRO A 57 -12.88 14.42 -15.83
N GLN A 58 -12.25 15.52 -15.42
CA GLN A 58 -10.83 15.76 -15.71
C GLN A 58 -9.92 14.79 -14.96
N ALA A 59 -10.19 14.51 -13.68
CA ALA A 59 -9.42 13.56 -12.89
C ALA A 59 -9.62 12.13 -13.39
N GLU A 60 -10.85 11.78 -13.80
CA GLU A 60 -11.17 10.48 -14.41
C GLU A 60 -10.40 10.26 -15.72
N LYS A 61 -10.35 11.28 -16.58
CA LYS A 61 -9.58 11.24 -17.83
C LYS A 61 -8.08 11.08 -17.58
N VAL A 62 -7.54 11.84 -16.62
CA VAL A 62 -6.13 11.76 -16.22
C VAL A 62 -5.81 10.36 -15.65
N LEU A 63 -6.69 9.81 -14.80
CA LEU A 63 -6.52 8.45 -14.29
C LEU A 63 -6.58 7.40 -15.41
N ALA A 64 -7.50 7.54 -16.36
CA ALA A 64 -7.61 6.62 -17.49
C ALA A 64 -6.38 6.65 -18.40
N GLY A 65 -5.77 7.82 -18.59
CA GLY A 65 -4.49 7.95 -19.29
C GLY A 65 -3.33 7.32 -18.51
N ALA A 66 -3.24 7.60 -17.21
CA ALA A 66 -2.23 7.03 -16.32
C ALA A 66 -2.34 5.49 -16.22
N ALA A 67 -3.55 4.94 -16.26
CA ALA A 67 -3.81 3.50 -16.28
C ALA A 67 -3.29 2.81 -17.56
N LYS A 68 -3.00 3.58 -18.62
CA LYS A 68 -2.36 3.11 -19.86
C LYS A 68 -0.85 3.40 -19.87
N ASP A 69 -0.27 3.67 -18.70
CA ASP A 69 1.13 4.03 -18.50
C ASP A 69 1.59 5.27 -19.32
N SER A 70 0.66 6.19 -19.62
CA SER A 70 1.00 7.51 -20.19
C SER A 70 1.86 8.31 -19.19
N PRO A 71 3.12 8.65 -19.51
CA PRO A 71 3.98 9.37 -18.58
C PRO A 71 3.45 10.77 -18.25
N GLU A 72 2.86 11.44 -19.24
CA GLU A 72 2.26 12.76 -19.08
C GLU A 72 1.08 12.71 -18.11
N ASP A 73 0.16 11.74 -18.30
CA ASP A 73 -1.00 11.61 -17.43
C ASP A 73 -0.63 11.09 -16.04
N MET A 74 0.41 10.25 -15.93
CA MET A 74 0.95 9.84 -14.64
C MET A 74 1.48 11.03 -13.84
N GLN A 75 2.21 11.95 -14.50
CA GLN A 75 2.67 13.17 -13.85
C GLN A 75 1.51 14.10 -13.45
N LYS A 76 0.49 14.22 -14.30
CA LYS A 76 -0.74 14.98 -13.97
C LYS A 76 -1.47 14.36 -12.78
N LEU A 77 -1.62 13.04 -12.75
CA LEU A 77 -2.23 12.30 -11.64
C LEU A 77 -1.44 12.53 -10.35
N LYS A 78 -0.11 12.43 -10.42
CA LYS A 78 0.79 12.72 -9.30
C LYS A 78 0.59 14.12 -8.74
N ASN A 79 0.57 15.14 -9.60
CA ASN A 79 0.37 16.52 -9.17
C ASN A 79 -1.02 16.71 -8.54
N TYR A 80 -2.05 16.13 -9.15
CA TYR A 80 -3.43 16.19 -8.67
C TYR A 80 -3.58 15.59 -7.27
N LEU A 81 -3.15 14.34 -7.08
CA LEU A 81 -3.27 13.64 -5.80
C LEU A 81 -2.39 14.28 -4.72
N ASN A 82 -1.19 14.75 -5.08
CA ASN A 82 -0.35 15.51 -4.14
C ASN A 82 -0.99 16.80 -3.65
N GLY A 83 -1.67 17.54 -4.53
CA GLY A 83 -2.40 18.74 -4.15
C GLY A 83 -3.52 18.44 -3.15
N LEU A 84 -4.26 17.35 -3.38
CA LEU A 84 -5.31 16.89 -2.49
C LEU A 84 -4.78 16.48 -1.12
N TRP A 85 -3.75 15.63 -1.07
CA TRP A 85 -3.16 15.18 0.20
C TRP A 85 -2.56 16.33 1.02
N LYS A 86 -1.99 17.34 0.36
CA LYS A 86 -1.52 18.55 1.05
C LYS A 86 -2.67 19.35 1.66
N SER A 87 -3.84 19.35 1.03
CA SER A 87 -5.00 20.15 1.43
C SER A 87 -5.88 19.42 2.46
N ASP A 88 -5.94 18.09 2.40
CA ASP A 88 -6.70 17.24 3.30
C ASP A 88 -5.79 16.25 4.02
N ARG A 89 -5.39 16.63 5.25
CA ARG A 89 -4.51 15.83 6.10
C ARG A 89 -5.16 14.56 6.64
N ALA A 90 -6.50 14.48 6.69
CA ALA A 90 -7.19 13.26 7.11
C ALA A 90 -7.14 12.24 5.98
N PHE A 91 -7.43 12.67 4.76
CA PHE A 91 -7.33 11.83 3.57
C PHE A 91 -5.89 11.40 3.30
N GLU A 92 -4.90 12.29 3.48
CA GLU A 92 -3.48 11.94 3.38
C GLU A 92 -3.10 10.79 4.33
N ARG A 93 -3.51 10.88 5.60
CA ARG A 93 -3.20 9.84 6.60
C ARG A 93 -3.86 8.50 6.30
N GLU A 94 -5.09 8.52 5.79
CA GLU A 94 -5.79 7.31 5.36
C GLU A 94 -5.05 6.62 4.21
N VAL A 95 -4.66 7.37 3.19
CA VAL A 95 -3.90 6.84 2.05
C VAL A 95 -2.52 6.33 2.50
N GLN A 96 -1.81 7.09 3.34
CA GLN A 96 -0.53 6.69 3.90
C GLN A 96 -0.66 5.35 4.65
N THR A 97 -1.70 5.18 5.45
CA THR A 97 -1.95 3.94 6.21
C THR A 97 -2.11 2.75 5.26
N LEU A 98 -2.92 2.90 4.21
CA LEU A 98 -3.11 1.84 3.21
C LEU A 98 -1.82 1.50 2.45
N VAL A 99 -1.00 2.50 2.14
CA VAL A 99 0.32 2.28 1.51
C VAL A 99 1.26 1.52 2.43
N GLN A 100 1.33 1.90 3.71
CA GLN A 100 2.17 1.22 4.70
C GLN A 100 1.73 -0.23 4.92
N GLU A 101 0.42 -0.51 4.92
CA GLU A 101 -0.11 -1.87 4.96
C GLU A 101 0.35 -2.71 3.75
N ILE A 102 0.34 -2.12 2.54
CA ILE A 102 0.83 -2.82 1.33
C ILE A 102 2.34 -3.05 1.42
N HIS A 103 3.10 -2.03 1.82
CA HIS A 103 4.55 -2.11 1.96
C HIS A 103 4.98 -3.18 2.98
N GLN A 104 4.28 -3.29 4.11
CA GLN A 104 4.50 -4.37 5.07
C GLN A 104 4.32 -5.75 4.44
N VAL A 105 3.23 -5.98 3.70
CA VAL A 105 2.99 -7.26 3.03
C VAL A 105 4.10 -7.59 2.04
N ILE A 106 4.58 -6.61 1.26
CA ILE A 106 5.71 -6.81 0.34
C ILE A 106 6.96 -7.24 1.12
N GLN A 107 7.30 -6.55 2.22
CA GLN A 107 8.46 -6.90 3.04
C GLN A 107 8.36 -8.31 3.65
N PHE A 108 7.17 -8.74 4.06
CA PHE A 108 6.97 -10.10 4.59
C PHE A 108 7.09 -11.17 3.50
N GLU A 109 6.67 -10.91 2.26
CA GLU A 109 6.82 -11.86 1.14
C GLU A 109 8.25 -11.98 0.61
N ASP A 110 9.09 -10.98 0.86
CA ASP A 110 10.54 -11.05 0.66
C ASP A 110 11.26 -11.78 1.80
N TRP A 111 10.55 -12.15 2.87
CA TRP A 111 11.13 -12.75 4.06
C TRP A 111 10.89 -14.27 4.12
N ASP A 112 11.96 -15.05 3.99
CA ASP A 112 11.97 -16.52 4.17
C ASP A 112 11.97 -16.93 5.67
N ALA A 113 11.12 -16.30 6.49
CA ALA A 113 11.12 -16.49 7.95
C ALA A 113 10.03 -17.47 8.43
N GLU A 114 10.44 -18.54 9.11
CA GLU A 114 9.53 -19.50 9.77
C GLU A 114 8.84 -18.93 11.02
N ASN A 115 9.38 -17.85 11.61
CA ASN A 115 8.89 -17.27 12.86
C ASN A 115 8.95 -15.73 12.81
N VAL A 116 7.81 -15.08 13.01
CA VAL A 116 7.70 -13.62 13.07
C VAL A 116 7.21 -13.20 14.45
N LEU A 117 7.95 -12.33 15.14
CA LEU A 117 7.52 -11.70 16.38
C LEU A 117 7.16 -10.24 16.10
N ASN A 118 5.86 -9.92 16.14
CA ASN A 118 5.38 -8.54 16.09
C ASN A 118 5.25 -7.99 17.51
N VAL A 119 5.91 -6.87 17.81
CA VAL A 119 5.77 -6.17 19.10
C VAL A 119 4.88 -4.95 18.92
N PHE A 120 3.69 -4.96 19.55
CA PHE A 120 2.73 -3.86 19.54
C PHE A 120 2.64 -3.24 20.95
N SER A 121 3.01 -1.96 21.09
CA SER A 121 2.85 -1.19 22.33
C SER A 121 3.27 -1.96 23.62
N GLY A 122 4.40 -2.66 23.56
CA GLY A 122 4.94 -3.45 24.69
C GLY A 122 4.41 -4.88 24.82
N THR A 123 3.50 -5.32 23.95
CA THR A 123 3.00 -6.70 23.93
C THR A 123 3.51 -7.42 22.68
N GLY A 124 4.32 -8.47 22.87
CA GLY A 124 4.82 -9.30 21.77
C GLY A 124 3.82 -10.38 21.37
N GLN A 125 3.51 -10.49 20.08
CA GLN A 125 2.76 -11.60 19.50
C GLN A 125 3.67 -12.35 18.54
N GLN A 126 3.96 -13.62 18.88
CA GLN A 126 4.77 -14.52 18.08
C GLN A 126 3.87 -15.34 17.16
N PHE A 127 4.12 -15.28 15.86
CA PHE A 127 3.46 -16.06 14.84
C PHE A 127 4.45 -17.08 14.30
N ASN A 128 4.13 -18.37 14.51
CA ASN A 128 4.99 -19.51 14.19
C ASN A 128 4.71 -20.11 12.80
N ASN A 129 4.01 -19.36 11.94
CA ASN A 129 3.73 -19.72 10.54
C ASN A 129 3.23 -18.50 9.75
N LYS A 130 3.75 -18.31 8.53
CA LYS A 130 3.40 -17.22 7.60
C LYS A 130 1.90 -17.14 7.23
N GLU A 131 1.17 -18.24 7.39
CA GLU A 131 -0.25 -18.33 7.03
C GLU A 131 -1.21 -17.88 8.15
N ILE A 132 -0.73 -17.75 9.39
CA ILE A 132 -1.55 -17.37 10.54
C ILE A 132 -1.07 -16.02 11.05
N GLN A 133 -1.33 -14.95 10.30
CA GLN A 133 -1.25 -13.60 10.84
C GLN A 133 -2.63 -12.93 10.73
N PRO A 134 -3.26 -12.54 11.86
CA PRO A 134 -4.50 -11.79 11.82
C PRO A 134 -4.23 -10.41 11.19
N ASN A 135 -5.18 -9.92 10.39
CA ASN A 135 -5.20 -8.55 9.87
C ASN A 135 -4.92 -7.55 11.01
N ALA A 136 -3.68 -7.11 11.13
CA ALA A 136 -3.27 -6.16 12.15
C ALA A 136 -3.98 -4.83 11.87
N SER A 137 -5.03 -4.57 12.63
CA SER A 137 -5.75 -3.30 12.64
C SER A 137 -4.83 -2.31 13.35
N VAL A 138 -4.12 -1.49 12.55
CA VAL A 138 -3.07 -0.58 13.00
C VAL A 138 -3.66 0.50 13.92
N GLN A 139 -3.44 0.39 15.24
CA GLN A 139 -3.37 1.57 16.12
C GLN A 139 -1.93 2.06 16.15
N GLN A 140 -1.75 3.36 15.94
CA GLN A 140 -0.49 4.09 15.81
C GLN A 140 0.56 3.64 16.83
N GLY A 141 1.60 2.95 16.34
CA GLY A 141 2.78 2.59 17.11
C GLY A 141 3.84 2.00 16.18
N THR A 142 5.10 2.38 16.40
CA THR A 142 6.27 1.90 15.66
C THR A 142 6.38 0.38 15.80
N ILE A 143 6.25 -0.36 14.69
CA ILE A 143 6.49 -1.80 14.68
C ILE A 143 8.01 -2.01 14.79
N THR A 144 8.44 -2.72 15.84
CA THR A 144 9.84 -3.14 16.01
C THR A 144 9.87 -4.66 15.98
N ASN A 145 10.44 -5.23 14.91
CA ASN A 145 10.56 -6.68 14.75
C ASN A 145 11.93 -7.15 15.23
N TYR A 146 11.94 -8.14 16.11
CA TYR A 146 13.16 -8.78 16.60
C TYR A 146 13.40 -10.10 15.87
N HIS A 147 14.61 -10.32 15.38
CA HIS A 147 15.01 -11.52 14.65
C HIS A 147 15.69 -12.50 15.60
N TYR A 148 15.22 -13.74 15.64
CA TYR A 148 15.95 -14.86 16.25
C TYR A 148 16.47 -15.77 15.14
N HIS A 149 17.76 -15.66 14.83
CA HIS A 149 18.46 -16.75 14.15
C HIS A 149 18.66 -17.87 15.17
N GLY A 150 17.86 -18.93 15.06
CA GLY A 150 18.16 -20.18 15.76
C GLY A 150 19.42 -20.78 15.15
N THR A 151 20.59 -20.50 15.72
CA THR A 151 21.77 -21.31 15.48
C THR A 151 21.53 -22.66 16.16
N ASN A 152 21.19 -23.67 15.38
CA ASN A 152 21.11 -25.05 15.84
C ASN A 152 22.54 -25.49 16.24
N PRO A 153 22.86 -25.73 17.52
CA PRO A 153 24.15 -26.28 17.88
C PRO A 153 24.09 -27.79 17.66
N ASN A 154 24.78 -28.27 16.63
CA ASN A 154 25.25 -29.65 16.55
C ASN A 154 26.76 -29.68 16.78
#